data_AF-A0A084EMY8-F1
#
_entry.id   AF-A0A084EMY8-F1
#
_cell.length_a   1.000
_cell.length_b   1.000
_cell.length_c   1.000
_cell.angle_alpha   90.00
_cell.angle_beta   90.00
_cell.angle_gamma   90.00
#
_symmetry.space_group_name_H-M   'P 1'
#
loop_
_entity.id
_entity.type
_entity.pdbx_description
1 polymer ?
#
loop_
_entity_poly.entity_id
_entity_poly.type
_entity_poly.pdbx_seq_one_letter_code
_entity_poly.pdbx_strand_id
1 'polypeptide(L)'
;MKQICAGPAPRARLGDVLLLGQGVAYRIDSPDLAALRGELADAFTGLLTPQDQAGFRPHLTVQNKVEPRVARALADRLRADFHPRPIAIAGLAAWHYRGGPWELASETRFRG
;
A
#
# COMPACT_ATOMS: atom_id res chain seq x y z
N MET A 1 -6.71 14.66 -6.05
CA MET A 1 -7.20 13.90 -4.87
C MET A 1 -8.66 14.16 -4.52
N LYS A 2 -9.14 15.41 -4.42
CA LYS A 2 -10.56 15.69 -4.06
C LYS A 2 -11.60 14.95 -4.91
N GLN A 3 -11.41 14.91 -6.23
CA GLN A 3 -12.31 14.20 -7.14
C GLN A 3 -12.28 12.68 -6.92
N ILE A 4 -11.09 12.10 -6.79
CA ILE A 4 -10.89 10.66 -6.58
C ILE A 4 -11.52 10.21 -5.25
N CYS A 5 -11.38 11.02 -4.19
CA CYS A 5 -11.94 10.71 -2.88
C CYS A 5 -13.40 11.14 -2.70
N ALA A 6 -14.08 11.61 -3.75
CA ALA A 6 -15.50 11.98 -3.66
C ALA A 6 -16.42 10.75 -3.53
N GLY A 7 -15.99 9.60 -4.06
CA GLY A 7 -16.72 8.34 -3.98
C GLY A 7 -16.57 7.61 -2.63
N PRO A 8 -17.17 6.40 -2.52
CA PRO A 8 -17.06 5.57 -1.32
C PRO A 8 -15.63 5.07 -1.12
N ALA A 9 -15.30 4.73 0.13
CA ALA A 9 -14.02 4.11 0.45
C ALA A 9 -13.86 2.75 -0.26
N PRO A 10 -12.69 2.45 -0.86
CA PRO A 10 -12.41 1.15 -1.46
C PRO A 10 -12.57 0.03 -0.44
N ARG A 11 -13.24 -1.07 -0.81
CA ARG A 11 -13.30 -2.24 0.05
C ARG A 11 -11.95 -2.94 0.06
N ALA A 12 -11.45 -3.26 1.24
CA ALA A 12 -10.15 -3.88 1.40
C ALA A 12 -10.14 -4.89 2.55
N ARG A 13 -9.28 -5.90 2.41
CA ARG A 13 -8.94 -6.84 3.48
C ARG A 13 -7.44 -7.09 3.52
N LEU A 14 -6.93 -7.41 4.70
CA LEU A 14 -5.64 -8.07 4.84
C LEU A 14 -5.80 -9.50 4.32
N GLY A 15 -5.02 -9.87 3.30
CA GLY A 15 -5.19 -11.13 2.58
C GLY A 15 -4.17 -12.22 2.93
N ASP A 16 -2.92 -11.84 3.20
CA ASP A 16 -1.83 -12.80 3.50
C ASP A 16 -0.60 -12.10 4.10
N VAL A 17 0.35 -12.89 4.63
CA VAL A 17 1.72 -12.48 4.98
C VAL A 17 2.67 -12.76 3.82
N LEU A 18 3.28 -11.70 3.29
CA LEU A 18 4.22 -11.72 2.18
C LEU A 18 5.66 -11.65 2.67
N LEU A 19 6.51 -12.53 2.15
CA LEU A 19 7.96 -12.43 2.29
C LEU A 19 8.52 -11.66 1.08
N LEU A 20 9.22 -10.56 1.34
CA LEU A 20 9.77 -9.65 0.32
C LEU A 20 11.28 -9.86 0.10
N GLY A 21 11.81 -11.03 0.49
CA GLY A 21 13.24 -11.33 0.49
C GLY A 21 13.97 -10.75 1.71
N GLN A 22 14.04 -9.42 1.80
CA GLN A 22 14.66 -8.66 2.91
C GLN A 22 13.64 -7.86 3.72
N GLY A 23 12.41 -8.36 3.78
CA GLY A 23 11.31 -7.70 4.48
C GLY A 23 10.06 -8.57 4.54
N VAL A 24 9.07 -8.09 5.29
CA VAL A 24 7.76 -8.71 5.47
C VAL A 24 6.69 -7.66 5.30
N ALA A 25 5.60 -8.03 4.64
CA ALA A 25 4.44 -7.18 4.49
C ALA A 25 3.16 -8.00 4.64
N TYR A 26 2.03 -7.31 4.85
CA TYR A 26 0.73 -7.91 4.62
C TYR A 26 0.22 -7.55 3.23
N ARG A 27 -0.30 -8.53 2.49
CA ARG A 27 -1.03 -8.28 1.25
C ARG A 27 -2.34 -7.57 1.56
N ILE A 28 -2.68 -6.55 0.77
CA ILE A 28 -4.01 -5.98 0.76
C ILE A 28 -4.75 -6.51 -0.46
N ASP A 29 -5.91 -7.12 -0.26
CA ASP A 29 -6.80 -7.48 -1.36
C ASP A 29 -7.85 -6.38 -1.52
N SER A 30 -7.76 -5.63 -2.63
CA SER A 30 -8.70 -4.57 -2.97
C SER A 30 -8.66 -4.28 -4.47
N PRO A 31 -9.60 -4.85 -5.27
CA PRO A 31 -9.75 -4.50 -6.68
C PRO A 31 -10.03 -3.00 -6.87
N ASP A 32 -10.86 -2.43 -5.98
CA ASP A 32 -11.23 -1.02 -5.97
C ASP A 32 -9.99 -0.12 -5.81
N LEU A 33 -9.06 -0.48 -4.90
CA LEU A 33 -7.81 0.26 -4.73
C LEU A 33 -6.88 0.11 -5.95
N ALA A 34 -6.90 -1.04 -6.62
CA ALA A 34 -6.12 -1.24 -7.84
C ALA A 34 -6.64 -0.38 -9.00
N ALA A 35 -7.96 -0.25 -9.15
CA ALA A 35 -8.58 0.65 -10.12
C ALA A 35 -8.19 2.12 -9.83
N LEU A 36 -8.30 2.57 -8.57
CA LEU A 36 -7.88 3.91 -8.18
C LEU A 36 -6.39 4.17 -8.45
N ARG A 37 -5.53 3.18 -8.25
CA ARG A 37 -4.11 3.30 -8.59
C ARG A 37 -3.88 3.39 -10.10
N GLY A 38 -4.73 2.77 -10.91
CA GLY A 38 -4.73 2.92 -12.37
C GLY A 38 -5.05 4.35 -12.79
N GLU A 39 -6.14 4.92 -12.28
CA GLU A 39 -6.52 6.32 -12.55
C GLU A 39 -5.41 7.32 -12.15
N LEU A 40 -4.76 7.06 -11.01
CA LEU A 40 -3.59 7.84 -10.59
C LEU A 40 -2.41 7.63 -11.54
N ALA A 41 -2.18 6.43 -12.04
CA ALA A 41 -1.09 6.19 -13.00
C ALA A 41 -1.30 7.03 -14.26
N ASP A 42 -2.51 6.98 -14.80
CA ASP A 42 -2.89 7.65 -16.03
C ASP A 42 -2.75 9.16 -15.89
N ALA A 43 -3.21 9.73 -14.76
CA ALA A 43 -3.09 11.15 -14.47
C ALA A 43 -1.64 11.65 -14.33
N PHE A 44 -0.69 10.75 -14.01
CA PHE A 44 0.73 11.06 -13.88
C PHE A 44 1.56 10.55 -15.09
N THR A 45 0.93 10.17 -16.19
CA THR A 45 1.61 9.70 -17.40
C THR A 45 2.73 10.66 -17.82
N GLY A 46 3.91 10.11 -18.11
CA GLY A 46 5.11 10.88 -18.46
C GLY A 46 5.93 11.39 -17.27
N LEU A 47 5.39 11.34 -16.04
CA LEU A 47 6.10 11.70 -14.80
C LEU A 47 6.55 10.48 -13.99
N LEU A 48 6.02 9.30 -14.31
CA LEU A 48 6.26 8.05 -13.58
C LEU A 48 7.58 7.39 -13.99
N THR A 49 8.33 6.89 -13.00
CA THR A 49 9.50 6.03 -13.26
C THR A 49 9.07 4.64 -13.75
N PRO A 50 9.98 3.83 -14.33
CA PRO A 50 9.65 2.44 -14.68
C PRO A 50 9.13 1.61 -13.49
N GLN A 51 9.61 1.90 -12.28
CA GLN A 51 9.12 1.23 -11.06
C GLN A 51 7.69 1.64 -10.73
N ASP A 52 7.34 2.91 -10.92
CA ASP A 52 5.97 3.40 -10.71
C ASP A 52 5.00 2.86 -11.77
N GLN A 53 5.49 2.50 -12.95
CA GLN A 53 4.67 1.90 -14.02
C GLN A 53 4.47 0.39 -13.85
N ALA A 54 5.23 -0.26 -12.96
CA ALA A 54 5.10 -1.69 -12.71
C ALA A 54 3.75 -2.06 -12.08
N GLY A 55 3.36 -3.32 -12.23
CA GLY A 55 2.09 -3.85 -11.71
C GLY A 55 1.91 -3.57 -10.22
N PHE A 56 0.76 -2.98 -9.87
CA PHE A 56 0.45 -2.60 -8.50
C PHE A 56 0.13 -3.83 -7.63
N ARG A 57 0.93 -4.01 -6.58
CA ARG A 57 0.74 -5.05 -5.56
C ARG A 57 0.55 -4.38 -4.21
N PRO A 58 -0.67 -3.97 -3.84
CA PRO A 58 -0.92 -3.23 -2.61
C PRO A 58 -0.56 -4.08 -1.39
N HIS A 59 0.27 -3.51 -0.51
CA HIS A 59 0.73 -4.18 0.69
C HIS A 59 1.03 -3.17 1.80
N LEU A 60 0.94 -3.63 3.05
CA LEU A 60 1.38 -2.89 4.23
C LEU A 60 2.70 -3.48 4.69
N THR A 61 3.80 -2.76 4.46
CA THR A 61 5.12 -3.18 4.93
C THR A 61 5.17 -3.18 6.46
N VAL A 62 5.54 -4.32 7.03
CA VAL A 62 5.79 -4.45 8.48
C VAL A 62 7.27 -4.19 8.77
N GLN A 63 8.14 -4.68 7.90
CA GLN A 63 9.60 -4.56 8.04
C GLN A 63 10.26 -4.61 6.66
N ASN A 64 11.33 -3.86 6.46
CA ASN A 64 12.18 -3.93 5.27
C ASN A 64 13.67 -3.72 5.63
N LYS A 65 14.55 -3.96 4.65
CA LYS A 65 16.01 -3.75 4.76
C LYS A 65 16.67 -4.55 5.89
N VAL A 66 16.16 -5.76 6.16
CA VAL A 66 16.74 -6.67 7.17
C VAL A 66 17.40 -7.88 6.51
N GLU A 67 18.22 -8.59 7.29
CA GLU A 67 18.76 -9.87 6.87
C GLU A 67 17.63 -10.87 6.53
N PRO A 68 17.79 -11.70 5.48
CA PRO A 68 16.74 -12.66 5.08
C PRO A 68 16.28 -13.62 6.18
N ARG A 69 17.18 -14.01 7.10
CA ARG A 69 16.81 -14.86 8.25
C ARG A 69 15.86 -14.16 9.22
N VAL A 70 16.04 -12.85 9.44
CA VAL A 70 15.19 -12.04 10.31
C VAL A 70 13.82 -11.87 9.68
N ALA A 71 13.78 -11.59 8.37
CA ALA A 71 12.52 -11.51 7.62
C ALA A 71 11.74 -12.84 7.67
N ARG A 72 12.41 -13.98 7.48
CA ARG A 72 11.76 -15.30 7.58
C ARG A 72 11.19 -15.58 8.97
N ALA A 73 11.99 -15.37 10.02
CA ALA A 73 11.52 -15.57 11.39
C ALA A 73 10.29 -14.69 11.73
N LEU A 74 10.28 -13.43 11.26
CA LEU A 74 9.11 -12.56 11.43
C LEU A 74 7.91 -13.07 10.63
N ALA A 75 8.10 -13.48 9.38
CA ALA A 75 7.01 -13.99 8.55
C ALA A 75 6.36 -15.24 9.16
N ASP A 76 7.15 -16.18 9.66
CA ASP A 76 6.65 -17.40 10.30
C ASP A 76 5.83 -17.06 11.56
N ARG A 77 6.34 -16.15 12.39
CA ARG A 77 5.62 -15.66 13.58
C ARG A 77 4.29 -15.00 13.21
N LEU A 78 4.27 -14.12 12.20
CA LEU A 78 3.05 -13.44 11.79
C LEU A 78 2.03 -14.40 11.17
N ARG A 79 2.49 -15.42 10.44
CA ARG A 79 1.62 -16.44 9.82
C ARG A 79 0.92 -17.33 10.83
N ALA A 80 1.57 -17.63 11.96
CA ALA A 80 1.00 -18.50 13.00
C ALA A 80 -0.39 -18.02 13.48
N ASP A 81 -0.58 -16.71 13.58
CA ASP A 81 -1.82 -16.09 14.07
C ASP A 81 -2.58 -15.30 12.99
N PHE A 82 -2.14 -15.40 11.73
CA PHE A 82 -2.75 -14.62 10.66
C PHE A 82 -4.12 -15.20 10.27
N HIS A 83 -5.10 -14.31 10.21
CA HIS A 83 -6.41 -14.58 9.62
C HIS A 83 -6.80 -13.38 8.74
N PRO A 84 -7.35 -13.63 7.54
CA PRO A 84 -7.87 -12.55 6.70
C PRO A 84 -8.93 -11.74 7.44
N ARG A 85 -8.83 -10.42 7.36
CA ARG A 85 -9.76 -9.50 8.05
C ARG A 85 -9.96 -8.21 7.27
N PRO A 86 -11.16 -7.60 7.34
CA PRO A 86 -11.41 -6.32 6.68
C PRO A 86 -10.51 -5.23 7.25
N ILE A 87 -10.16 -4.27 6.41
CA ILE A 87 -9.50 -3.02 6.81
C ILE A 87 -10.22 -1.83 6.19
N ALA A 88 -10.17 -0.70 6.87
CA ALA A 88 -10.70 0.56 6.35
C ALA A 88 -9.59 1.34 5.63
N ILE A 89 -9.87 1.78 4.41
CA ILE A 89 -9.05 2.78 3.70
C ILE A 89 -9.75 4.12 3.90
N ALA A 90 -9.27 4.92 4.84
CA ALA A 90 -9.95 6.16 5.25
C ALA A 90 -9.83 7.30 4.23
N GLY A 91 -8.78 7.29 3.41
CA GLY A 91 -8.48 8.36 2.47
C GLY A 91 -7.15 8.15 1.76
N LEU A 92 -6.76 9.16 0.99
CA LEU A 92 -5.48 9.24 0.32
C LEU A 92 -4.69 10.42 0.87
N ALA A 93 -3.37 10.25 0.98
CA ALA A 93 -2.44 11.30 1.36
C ALA A 93 -1.28 11.37 0.36
N ALA A 94 -0.84 12.58 0.08
CA ALA A 94 0.35 12.87 -0.69
C ALA A 94 1.45 13.37 0.25
N TRP A 95 2.68 12.95 -0.02
CA TRP A 95 3.82 13.21 0.83
C TRP A 95 5.01 13.68 0.00
N HIS A 96 5.84 14.55 0.58
CA HIS A 96 7.15 14.88 0.05
C HIS A 96 8.21 14.01 0.71
N TYR A 97 9.06 13.38 -0.10
CA TYR A 97 10.25 12.67 0.35
C TYR A 97 11.49 13.33 -0.27
N ARG A 98 12.21 14.10 0.56
CA ARG A 98 13.39 14.90 0.14
C ARG A 98 14.66 14.43 0.85
N GLY A 99 14.87 13.11 0.89
CA GLY A 99 16.03 12.48 1.55
C GLY A 99 15.94 12.40 3.07
N GLY A 100 14.78 12.68 3.66
CA GLY A 100 14.55 12.70 5.10
C GLY A 100 13.16 12.17 5.47
N PRO A 101 12.66 12.44 6.70
CA PRO A 101 11.33 11.99 7.07
C PRO A 101 10.27 12.51 6.08
N TRP A 102 9.20 11.75 5.93
CA TRP A 102 8.10 12.10 5.03
C TRP A 102 7.37 13.33 5.55
N GLU A 103 7.22 14.34 4.70
CA GLU A 103 6.47 15.56 5.00
C GLU A 103 5.08 15.47 4.36
N LEU A 104 4.01 15.64 5.15
CA LEU A 104 2.64 15.58 4.64
C LEU A 104 2.37 16.78 3.73
N ALA A 105 2.06 16.54 2.46
CA ALA A 105 1.72 17.59 1.50
C ALA A 105 0.21 17.85 1.48
N SER A 106 -0.60 16.79 1.54
CA SER A 106 -2.06 16.89 1.64
C SER A 106 -2.69 15.55 1.99
N GLU A 107 -3.89 15.58 2.55
CA GLU A 107 -4.73 14.41 2.78
C GLU A 107 -6.17 14.67 2.37
N THR A 108 -6.89 13.63 1.98
CA THR A 108 -8.31 13.72 1.66
C THR A 108 -9.00 12.41 2.00
N ARG A 109 -10.00 12.47 2.89
CA ARG A 109 -10.85 11.34 3.25
C ARG A 109 -11.85 11.01 2.15
N PHE A 110 -12.20 9.73 2.02
CA PHE A 110 -13.35 9.30 1.24
C PHE A 110 -14.64 9.79 1.89
N ARG A 111 -15.67 10.07 1.08
CA ARG A 111 -16.92 10.73 1.53
C ARG A 111 -18.22 10.06 1.10
N GLY A 112 -18.16 8.97 0.35
CA GLY A 112 -19.32 8.16 -0.04
C GLY A 112 -19.67 7.03 0.92
#